data_AF-A0A4P7VGX3-F1
#
_entry.id   AF-A0A4P7VGX3-F1
#
_cell.length_a   1.000
_cell.length_b   1.000
_cell.length_c   1.000
_cell.angle_alpha   90.00
_cell.angle_beta   90.00
_cell.angle_gamma   90.00
#
_symmetry.space_group_name_H-M   'P 1'
#
loop_
_entity.id
_entity.type
_entity.pdbx_description
1 polymer ?
#
loop_
_entity_poly.entity_id
_entity_poly.type
_entity_poly.pdbx_seq_one_letter_code
_entity_poly.pdbx_strand_id
1 'polypeptide(L)'
;MRSPCMMFHKWLIILTIGLVASISANSQSVDERIANAMNASDWFGLDSIYESTPKDSINPFLEVFSRCLIGNRLNRPDVSIPAFEELFNNYNESLDLNNYLSSSVMWAMDLSRVGKNKEAASLMSQVIEQSLQYLDSVAVMTMRSYESKYRELSTYQPYAMSIDGDEGVIPFKLTQVGRTEKPGLAIELERCQVNGHDVKPTFDTGAGVNIVNDSIARLCGLIYQESDVNVMGVGRKSARLAIAKELVLGNVTLTDVPFYVVDMSTGNREADNYLSHLELIVGSELMLAIKDLTVDFIKRSISIPREAAVRSDKQSNMCFSSQMNLLVKGGVDGRPLLFNLDTGDASTGILMPSFYKRNKDYVLSHSVPDTIRQAGLGGWIKIEGFNLENPLIKLGNSQVRGQSIFVCGDNSSIPMFADDVDCNLGLQSIILFDRIRFNMVDMTLTAMPVKKSDELNLNASKIKYNHKPEYTDWQAVGMLLFGVTKQLIYPYSVDNPDL
;
A
#
# COMPACT_ATOMS: atom_id res chain seq x y z
N MET A 1 45.56 -25.04 54.98
CA MET A 1 44.68 -23.87 55.14
C MET A 1 44.67 -23.07 53.85
N ARG A 2 43.66 -23.23 53.01
CA ARG A 2 43.34 -22.32 51.89
C ARG A 2 41.98 -21.72 52.23
N SER A 3 41.92 -20.39 52.35
CA SER A 3 40.76 -19.64 52.86
C SER A 3 39.47 -19.92 52.08
N PRO A 4 38.31 -20.08 52.76
CA PRO A 4 36.99 -20.20 52.10
C PRO A 4 36.55 -18.92 51.36
N CYS A 5 37.24 -17.80 51.58
CA CYS A 5 36.84 -16.48 51.09
C CYS A 5 36.93 -16.32 49.55
N MET A 6 37.81 -17.09 48.89
CA MET A 6 38.02 -16.97 47.42
C MET A 6 36.94 -17.65 46.56
N MET A 7 36.20 -18.62 47.10
CA MET A 7 35.13 -19.29 46.34
C MET A 7 33.85 -18.45 46.30
N PHE A 8 33.50 -17.78 47.40
CA PHE A 8 32.34 -16.87 47.45
C PHE A 8 32.50 -15.65 46.52
N HIS A 9 33.71 -15.08 46.42
CA HIS A 9 33.97 -13.97 45.48
C HIS A 9 33.82 -14.38 44.01
N LYS A 10 34.22 -15.60 43.64
CA LYS A 10 34.09 -16.09 42.25
C LYS A 10 32.64 -16.35 41.85
N TRP A 11 31.82 -16.87 42.76
CA TRP A 11 30.38 -17.05 42.50
C TRP A 11 29.62 -15.73 42.49
N LEU A 12 30.00 -14.76 43.33
CA LEU A 12 29.38 -13.42 43.34
C LEU A 12 29.69 -12.65 42.05
N ILE A 13 30.92 -12.74 41.52
CA ILE A 13 31.35 -12.10 40.27
C ILE A 13 30.65 -12.72 39.05
N ILE A 14 30.48 -14.04 39.01
CA ILE A 14 29.75 -14.73 37.92
C ILE A 14 28.26 -14.38 37.95
N LEU A 15 27.64 -14.23 39.13
CA LEU A 15 26.25 -13.78 39.27
C LEU A 15 26.05 -12.31 38.89
N THR A 16 27.03 -11.43 39.17
CA THR A 16 26.96 -10.01 38.75
C THR A 16 27.22 -9.83 37.26
N ILE A 17 28.12 -10.60 36.64
CA ILE A 17 28.33 -10.58 35.18
C ILE A 17 27.12 -11.19 34.45
N GLY A 18 26.48 -12.22 35.01
CA GLY A 18 25.22 -12.78 34.48
C GLY A 18 24.02 -11.84 34.61
N LEU A 19 23.93 -11.06 35.71
CA LEU A 19 22.90 -10.02 35.85
C LEU A 19 23.14 -8.85 34.89
N VAL A 20 24.40 -8.41 34.69
CA VAL A 20 24.73 -7.31 33.77
C VAL A 20 24.56 -7.74 32.30
N ALA A 21 24.92 -8.98 31.93
CA ALA A 21 24.71 -9.51 30.58
C ALA A 21 23.23 -9.75 30.24
N SER A 22 22.38 -10.01 31.25
CA SER A 22 20.92 -10.12 31.06
C SER A 22 20.23 -8.76 30.91
N ILE A 23 20.87 -7.67 31.33
CA ILE A 23 20.36 -6.29 31.17
C ILE A 23 20.73 -5.73 29.78
N SER A 24 21.85 -6.18 29.19
CA SER A 24 22.30 -5.72 27.87
C SER A 24 21.56 -6.35 26.68
N ALA A 25 20.78 -7.42 26.89
CA ALA A 25 20.10 -8.14 25.80
C ALA A 25 18.71 -7.58 25.42
N ASN A 26 18.21 -6.53 26.07
CA ASN A 26 16.93 -5.86 25.71
C ASN A 26 16.78 -4.44 26.30
N SER A 27 17.84 -3.64 26.35
CA SER A 27 17.77 -2.25 26.84
C SER A 27 17.77 -1.22 25.70
N GLN A 28 17.12 -1.52 24.56
CA GLN A 28 16.85 -0.44 23.62
C GLN A 28 15.99 0.60 24.31
N SER A 29 16.40 1.86 24.27
CA SER A 29 15.58 2.93 24.83
C SER A 29 14.24 3.00 24.09
N VAL A 30 13.23 3.60 24.72
CA VAL A 30 11.95 3.87 24.06
C VAL A 30 12.16 4.61 22.75
N ASP A 31 13.04 5.62 22.76
CA ASP A 31 13.38 6.42 21.59
C ASP A 31 14.01 5.59 20.47
N GLU A 32 14.92 4.66 20.80
CA GLU A 32 15.52 3.74 19.82
C GLU A 32 14.48 2.82 19.20
N ARG A 33 13.54 2.30 19.99
CA ARG A 33 12.46 1.44 19.49
C ARG A 33 11.53 2.21 18.54
N ILE A 34 11.17 3.44 18.89
CA ILE A 34 10.36 4.33 18.04
C ILE A 34 11.11 4.64 16.74
N ALA A 35 12.37 5.06 16.82
CA ALA A 35 13.18 5.38 15.65
C ALA A 35 13.35 4.15 14.73
N ASN A 36 13.59 2.96 15.30
CA ASN A 36 13.68 1.72 14.54
C ASN A 36 12.38 1.38 13.81
N ALA A 37 11.22 1.52 14.47
CA ALA A 37 9.92 1.28 13.85
C ALA A 37 9.65 2.29 12.71
N MET A 38 9.95 3.57 12.91
CA MET A 38 9.85 4.60 11.86
C MET A 38 10.72 4.26 10.65
N ASN A 39 11.99 3.95 10.88
CA ASN A 39 12.96 3.67 9.81
C ASN A 39 12.64 2.38 9.06
N ALA A 40 12.07 1.39 9.74
CA ALA A 40 11.62 0.13 9.13
C ALA A 40 10.26 0.24 8.43
N SER A 41 9.60 1.40 8.48
CA SER A 41 8.20 1.57 8.05
C SER A 41 7.22 0.62 8.75
N ASP A 42 7.54 0.19 9.98
CA ASP A 42 6.67 -0.66 10.80
C ASP A 42 5.63 0.21 11.51
N TRP A 43 4.63 0.66 10.75
CA TRP A 43 3.61 1.57 11.25
C TRP A 43 2.76 0.97 12.37
N PHE A 44 2.57 -0.35 12.35
CA PHE A 44 1.83 -1.05 13.39
C PHE A 44 2.66 -1.22 14.68
N GLY A 45 3.94 -1.53 14.54
CA GLY A 45 4.88 -1.55 15.66
C GLY A 45 5.03 -0.17 16.27
N LEU A 46 5.16 0.88 15.44
CA LEU A 46 5.24 2.27 15.88
C LEU A 46 3.99 2.66 16.69
N ASP A 47 2.80 2.39 16.17
CA ASP A 47 1.53 2.64 16.86
C ASP A 47 1.46 1.91 18.21
N SER A 48 1.79 0.62 18.24
CA SER A 48 1.79 -0.18 19.48
C SER A 48 2.81 0.30 20.52
N ILE A 49 4.02 0.65 20.09
CA ILE A 49 5.05 1.21 20.97
C ILE A 49 4.58 2.56 21.51
N TYR A 50 4.09 3.43 20.64
CA TYR A 50 3.62 4.76 21.00
C TYR A 50 2.47 4.67 22.00
N GLU A 51 1.41 3.89 21.76
CA GLU A 51 0.26 3.74 22.65
C GLU A 51 0.64 3.23 24.05
N SER A 52 1.53 2.23 24.12
CA SER A 52 1.91 1.59 25.40
C SER A 52 2.93 2.36 26.23
N THR A 53 3.45 3.47 25.71
CA THR A 53 4.54 4.24 26.33
C THR A 53 4.04 5.54 26.98
N PRO A 54 4.46 5.87 28.22
CA PRO A 54 4.23 7.19 28.80
C PRO A 54 4.86 8.30 27.95
N LYS A 55 4.06 9.29 27.53
CA LYS A 55 4.48 10.28 26.52
C LYS A 55 5.62 11.18 27.00
N ASP A 56 5.71 11.41 28.30
CA ASP A 56 6.79 12.14 28.98
C ASP A 56 8.13 11.39 28.99
N SER A 57 8.11 10.09 28.66
CA SER A 57 9.32 9.26 28.51
C SER A 57 9.87 9.18 27.09
N ILE A 58 9.19 9.80 26.12
CA ILE A 58 9.59 9.84 24.71
C ILE A 58 10.29 11.18 24.45
N ASN A 59 11.36 11.18 23.66
CA ASN A 59 11.95 12.40 23.16
C ASN A 59 10.87 13.31 22.52
N PRO A 60 10.78 14.61 22.88
CA PRO A 60 9.68 15.46 22.44
C PRO A 60 9.51 15.54 20.91
N PHE A 61 10.61 15.53 20.16
CA PHE A 61 10.53 15.50 18.69
C PHE A 61 9.96 14.17 18.19
N LEU A 62 10.44 13.04 18.72
CA LEU A 62 9.96 11.71 18.32
C LEU A 62 8.49 11.50 18.70
N GLU A 63 8.02 12.10 19.78
CA GLU A 63 6.61 12.07 20.19
C GLU A 63 5.73 12.69 19.10
N VAL A 64 6.02 13.94 18.71
CA VAL A 64 5.26 14.67 17.69
C VAL A 64 5.36 13.99 16.34
N PHE A 65 6.58 13.57 15.95
CA PHE A 65 6.80 12.93 14.66
C PHE A 65 6.14 11.54 14.57
N SER A 66 6.02 10.82 15.69
CA SER A 66 5.25 9.57 15.76
C SER A 66 3.78 9.82 15.41
N ARG A 67 3.15 10.84 16.01
CA ARG A 67 1.74 11.18 15.70
C ARG A 67 1.54 11.59 14.25
N CYS A 68 2.48 12.32 13.66
CA CYS A 68 2.46 12.68 12.24
C CYS A 68 2.41 11.42 11.35
N LEU A 69 3.34 10.48 11.59
CA LEU A 69 3.48 9.27 10.79
C LEU A 69 2.33 8.28 11.03
N ILE A 70 2.02 7.98 12.29
CA ILE A 70 0.90 7.10 12.67
C ILE A 70 -0.39 7.65 12.05
N GLY A 71 -0.65 8.95 12.22
CA GLY A 71 -1.90 9.51 11.75
C GLY A 71 -2.01 9.54 10.23
N ASN A 72 -0.93 9.83 9.51
CA ASN A 72 -0.95 9.78 8.06
C ASN A 72 -1.11 8.35 7.50
N ARG A 73 -0.36 7.38 8.08
CA ARG A 73 -0.30 5.98 7.60
C ARG A 73 -1.49 5.13 8.03
N LEU A 74 -2.14 5.46 9.15
CA LEU A 74 -3.33 4.77 9.66
C LEU A 74 -4.63 5.57 9.44
N ASN A 75 -4.62 6.54 8.52
CA ASN A 75 -5.78 7.35 8.15
C ASN A 75 -6.48 8.03 9.34
N ARG A 76 -5.68 8.68 10.21
CA ARG A 76 -6.10 9.54 11.33
C ARG A 76 -5.73 11.01 11.06
N PRO A 77 -6.36 11.69 10.08
CA PRO A 77 -6.13 13.12 9.89
C PRO A 77 -6.53 13.96 11.12
N ASP A 78 -7.39 13.43 11.99
CA ASP A 78 -7.71 13.99 13.31
C ASP A 78 -6.49 14.06 14.25
N VAL A 79 -5.52 13.16 14.06
CA VAL A 79 -4.28 13.08 14.84
C VAL A 79 -3.12 13.76 14.10
N SER A 80 -2.95 13.49 12.80
CA SER A 80 -1.76 13.95 12.07
C SER A 80 -1.79 15.44 11.76
N ILE A 81 -2.93 16.04 11.41
CA ILE A 81 -3.00 17.48 11.08
C ILE A 81 -2.50 18.35 12.25
N PRO A 82 -3.03 18.24 13.48
CA PRO A 82 -2.52 19.03 14.60
C PRO A 82 -1.07 18.64 14.97
N ALA A 83 -0.65 17.39 14.74
CA ALA A 83 0.74 16.97 14.96
C ALA A 83 1.70 17.64 13.96
N PHE A 84 1.32 17.78 12.69
CA PHE A 84 2.13 18.50 11.71
C PHE A 84 2.20 20.00 12.03
N GLU A 85 1.10 20.61 12.45
CA GLU A 85 1.12 22.01 12.92
C GLU A 85 2.14 22.18 14.07
N GLU A 86 2.13 21.27 15.04
CA GLU A 86 3.08 21.28 16.15
C GLU A 86 4.53 21.03 15.68
N LEU A 87 4.74 20.08 14.77
CA LEU A 87 6.05 19.74 14.21
C LEU A 87 6.68 20.96 13.54
N PHE A 88 5.92 21.67 12.70
CA PHE A 88 6.41 22.82 11.95
C PHE A 88 6.54 24.08 12.82
N ASN A 89 5.75 24.22 13.87
CA ASN A 89 5.85 25.38 14.78
C ASN A 89 7.00 25.24 15.79
N ASN A 90 7.24 24.04 16.31
CA ASN A 90 8.12 23.82 17.46
C ASN A 90 9.40 23.06 17.13
N TYR A 91 9.42 22.29 16.04
CA TYR A 91 10.51 21.36 15.74
C TYR A 91 11.03 21.46 14.29
N ASN A 92 10.68 22.53 13.57
CA ASN A 92 11.13 22.73 12.19
C ASN A 92 12.66 22.68 12.05
N GLU A 93 13.40 23.23 13.01
CA GLU A 93 14.87 23.21 13.03
C GLU A 93 15.47 21.79 13.20
N SER A 94 14.67 20.83 13.67
CA SER A 94 15.06 19.42 13.82
C SER A 94 14.83 18.59 12.55
N LEU A 95 14.16 19.14 11.54
CA LEU A 95 13.92 18.48 10.27
C LEU A 95 15.04 18.82 9.28
N ASP A 96 15.67 17.79 8.71
CA ASP A 96 16.44 18.00 7.49
C ASP A 96 15.51 18.35 6.31
N LEU A 97 16.09 18.82 5.20
CA LEU A 97 15.33 19.24 4.02
C LEU A 97 14.40 18.13 3.49
N ASN A 98 14.84 16.87 3.49
CA ASN A 98 14.02 15.78 2.95
C ASN A 98 12.82 15.50 3.85
N ASN A 99 13.01 15.46 5.16
CA ASN A 99 11.96 15.26 6.14
C ASN A 99 10.99 16.44 6.20
N TYR A 100 11.49 17.66 6.01
CA TYR A 100 10.66 18.86 5.87
C TYR A 100 9.73 18.76 4.65
N LEU A 101 10.27 18.44 3.47
CA LEU A 101 9.49 18.32 2.24
C LEU A 101 8.49 17.16 2.30
N SER A 102 8.91 15.98 2.78
CA SER A 102 8.03 14.80 2.87
C SER A 102 6.90 15.02 3.88
N SER A 103 7.18 15.63 5.03
CA SER A 103 6.17 15.98 6.04
C SER A 103 5.20 17.02 5.51
N SER A 104 5.67 17.99 4.72
CA SER A 104 4.81 18.98 4.05
C SER A 104 3.81 18.34 3.10
N VAL A 105 4.27 17.38 2.27
CA VAL A 105 3.40 16.63 1.35
C VAL A 105 2.37 15.79 2.10
N MET A 106 2.80 15.08 3.16
CA MET A 106 1.89 14.30 4.01
C MET A 106 0.84 15.17 4.71
N TRP A 107 1.23 16.34 5.22
CA TRP A 107 0.31 17.28 5.83
C TRP A 107 -0.70 17.83 4.82
N ALA A 108 -0.25 18.27 3.65
CA ALA A 108 -1.14 18.72 2.58
C ALA A 108 -2.10 17.63 2.11
N MET A 109 -1.63 16.37 2.07
CA MET A 109 -2.47 15.21 1.76
C MET A 109 -3.57 15.00 2.82
N ASP A 110 -3.24 15.08 4.11
CA ASP A 110 -4.23 14.92 5.17
C ASP A 110 -5.24 16.08 5.22
N LEU A 111 -4.80 17.32 4.93
CA LEU A 111 -5.70 18.46 4.72
C LEU A 111 -6.66 18.21 3.55
N SER A 112 -6.15 17.73 2.41
CA SER A 112 -6.96 17.38 1.23
C SER A 112 -8.00 16.29 1.54
N ARG A 113 -7.62 15.25 2.28
CA ARG A 113 -8.52 14.15 2.71
C ARG A 113 -9.72 14.64 3.53
N VAL A 114 -9.56 15.73 4.28
CA VAL A 114 -10.66 16.34 5.06
C VAL A 114 -11.33 17.51 4.34
N GLY A 115 -11.09 17.67 3.03
CA GLY A 115 -11.70 18.71 2.19
C GLY A 115 -11.06 20.09 2.28
N LYS A 116 -9.95 20.23 3.02
CA LYS A 116 -9.23 21.50 3.20
C LYS A 116 -8.23 21.78 2.07
N ASN A 117 -8.66 21.62 0.83
CA ASN A 117 -7.81 21.77 -0.37
C ASN A 117 -7.17 23.16 -0.48
N LYS A 118 -7.87 24.22 -0.07
CA LYS A 118 -7.33 25.60 -0.07
C LYS A 118 -6.17 25.77 0.92
N GLU A 119 -6.29 25.17 2.11
CA GLU A 119 -5.21 25.17 3.12
C GLU A 119 -4.04 24.33 2.62
N ALA A 120 -4.29 23.16 2.04
CA ALA A 120 -3.26 22.31 1.44
C ALA A 120 -2.47 23.04 0.34
N ALA A 121 -3.14 23.72 -0.58
CA ALA A 121 -2.48 24.51 -1.63
C ALA A 121 -1.62 25.64 -1.06
N SER A 122 -2.13 26.32 -0.02
CA SER A 122 -1.45 27.44 0.63
C SER A 122 -0.21 26.97 1.40
N LEU A 123 -0.28 25.82 2.08
CA LEU A 123 0.85 25.15 2.72
C LEU A 123 1.94 24.83 1.69
N MET A 124 1.57 24.17 0.59
CA MET A 124 2.53 23.80 -0.46
C MET A 124 3.21 25.03 -1.09
N SER A 125 2.47 26.11 -1.34
CA SER A 125 3.05 27.37 -1.85
C SER A 125 4.10 27.95 -0.90
N GLN A 126 3.81 27.99 0.41
CA GLN A 126 4.75 28.50 1.42
C GLN A 126 6.01 27.65 1.51
N VAL A 127 5.86 26.32 1.52
CA VAL A 127 6.97 25.36 1.56
C VAL A 127 7.89 25.55 0.35
N ILE A 128 7.32 25.73 -0.85
CA ILE A 128 8.08 25.98 -2.07
C ILE A 128 8.86 27.30 -1.94
N GLU A 129 8.21 28.38 -1.52
CA GLU A 129 8.86 29.69 -1.37
C GLU A 129 10.02 29.65 -0.36
N GLN A 130 9.85 28.97 0.77
CA GLN A 130 10.87 28.85 1.82
C GLN A 130 12.04 27.95 1.44
N SER A 131 11.79 26.91 0.63
CA SER A 131 12.80 25.92 0.27
C SER A 131 13.44 26.14 -1.11
N LEU A 132 12.92 27.06 -1.93
CA LEU A 132 13.25 27.20 -3.35
C LEU A 132 14.74 27.20 -3.67
N GLN A 133 15.56 27.90 -2.88
CA GLN A 133 17.00 28.02 -3.09
C GLN A 133 17.78 26.72 -2.85
N TYR A 134 17.17 25.74 -2.19
CA TYR A 134 17.77 24.44 -1.85
C TYR A 134 17.27 23.30 -2.74
N LEU A 135 16.30 23.57 -3.63
CA LEU A 135 15.68 22.56 -4.48
C LEU A 135 16.27 22.59 -5.89
N ASP A 136 16.47 21.42 -6.48
CA ASP A 136 16.68 21.31 -7.92
C ASP A 136 15.37 21.53 -8.70
N SER A 137 15.48 21.70 -10.03
CA SER A 137 14.32 21.97 -10.89
C SER A 137 13.28 20.85 -10.86
N VAL A 138 13.69 19.59 -10.64
CA VAL A 138 12.78 18.43 -10.61
C VAL A 138 11.97 18.41 -9.32
N ALA A 139 12.61 18.68 -8.19
CA ALA A 139 11.95 18.81 -6.89
C ALA A 139 10.97 19.99 -6.90
N VAL A 140 11.35 21.15 -7.44
CA VAL A 140 10.45 22.30 -7.59
C VAL A 140 9.22 21.95 -8.43
N MET A 141 9.41 21.32 -9.60
CA MET A 141 8.29 20.90 -10.45
C MET A 141 7.36 19.92 -9.72
N THR A 142 7.91 19.00 -8.94
CA THR A 142 7.13 18.03 -8.15
C THR A 142 6.32 18.70 -7.06
N MET A 143 6.90 19.65 -6.32
CA MET A 143 6.16 20.37 -5.27
C MET A 143 5.07 21.28 -5.86
N ARG A 144 5.36 21.92 -6.99
CA ARG A 144 4.38 22.74 -7.73
C ARG A 144 3.21 21.91 -8.28
N SER A 145 3.41 20.64 -8.64
CA SER A 145 2.32 19.78 -9.08
C SER A 145 1.35 19.45 -7.94
N TYR A 146 1.85 19.21 -6.71
CA TYR A 146 0.99 19.06 -5.53
C TYR A 146 0.22 20.35 -5.22
N GLU A 147 0.87 21.50 -5.23
CA GLU A 147 0.22 22.80 -5.04
C GLU A 147 -0.91 23.02 -6.06
N SER A 148 -0.63 22.76 -7.33
CA SER A 148 -1.58 22.92 -8.43
C SER A 148 -2.77 21.98 -8.28
N LYS A 149 -2.52 20.70 -7.98
CA LYS A 149 -3.58 19.71 -7.68
C LYS A 149 -4.52 20.24 -6.61
N TYR A 150 -4.00 20.68 -5.45
CA TYR A 150 -4.86 21.14 -4.36
C TYR A 150 -5.57 22.46 -4.68
N ARG A 151 -4.93 23.37 -5.44
CA ARG A 151 -5.55 24.61 -5.90
C ARG A 151 -6.74 24.32 -6.82
N GLU A 152 -6.58 23.43 -7.78
CA GLU A 152 -7.64 23.00 -8.70
C GLU A 152 -8.79 22.34 -7.93
N LEU A 153 -8.49 21.37 -7.06
CA LEU A 153 -9.47 20.69 -6.21
C LEU A 153 -10.21 21.62 -5.23
N SER A 154 -9.63 22.77 -4.88
CA SER A 154 -10.29 23.75 -3.98
C SER A 154 -11.52 24.43 -4.58
N THR A 155 -11.73 24.30 -5.89
CA THR A 155 -12.91 24.83 -6.59
C THR A 155 -14.09 23.85 -6.63
N TYR A 156 -13.91 22.64 -6.12
CA TYR A 156 -14.88 21.55 -6.13
C TYR A 156 -15.20 21.07 -4.71
N GLN A 157 -16.18 20.17 -4.59
CA GLN A 157 -16.44 19.40 -3.37
C GLN A 157 -16.25 17.90 -3.68
N PRO A 158 -15.00 17.41 -3.78
CA PRO A 158 -14.74 16.06 -4.25
C PRO A 158 -15.44 14.99 -3.43
N TYR A 159 -16.02 14.02 -4.14
CA TYR A 159 -16.65 12.83 -3.57
C TYR A 159 -17.86 13.07 -2.65
N ALA A 160 -18.63 14.15 -2.85
CA ALA A 160 -19.93 14.25 -2.18
C ALA A 160 -20.82 13.08 -2.64
N MET A 161 -21.38 12.32 -1.69
CA MET A 161 -21.99 11.02 -1.95
C MET A 161 -23.46 11.00 -1.56
N SER A 162 -24.26 10.28 -2.36
CA SER A 162 -25.63 9.92 -2.05
C SER A 162 -25.90 8.46 -2.42
N ILE A 163 -26.85 7.84 -1.71
CA ILE A 163 -27.27 6.45 -1.89
C ILE A 163 -28.78 6.45 -2.07
N ASP A 164 -29.26 5.86 -3.17
CA ASP A 164 -30.68 5.62 -3.38
C ASP A 164 -31.09 4.28 -2.77
N GLY A 165 -31.65 4.33 -1.55
CA GLY A 165 -32.09 3.16 -0.79
C GLY A 165 -31.52 3.09 0.63
N ASP A 166 -31.62 1.92 1.25
CA ASP A 166 -31.18 1.67 2.62
C ASP A 166 -29.73 1.17 2.72
N GLU A 167 -29.13 0.78 1.60
CA GLU A 167 -27.72 0.44 1.44
C GLU A 167 -27.25 0.77 0.02
N GLY A 168 -25.97 1.10 -0.13
CA GLY A 168 -25.33 1.20 -1.43
C GLY A 168 -24.99 -0.19 -1.94
N VAL A 169 -25.28 -0.45 -3.21
CA VAL A 169 -25.06 -1.71 -3.91
C VAL A 169 -24.48 -1.41 -5.28
N ILE A 170 -23.23 -1.80 -5.47
CA ILE A 170 -22.53 -1.71 -6.74
C ILE A 170 -22.39 -3.13 -7.30
N PRO A 171 -23.21 -3.53 -8.29
CA PRO A 171 -23.07 -4.84 -8.90
C PRO A 171 -21.77 -4.91 -9.70
N PHE A 172 -21.19 -6.10 -9.81
CA PHE A 172 -20.04 -6.35 -10.65
C PHE A 172 -20.13 -7.72 -11.29
N LYS A 173 -19.27 -7.99 -12.26
CA LYS A 173 -18.99 -9.34 -12.76
C LYS A 173 -17.50 -9.60 -12.77
N LEU A 174 -17.14 -10.88 -12.78
CA LEU A 174 -15.77 -11.28 -13.07
C LEU A 174 -15.62 -11.44 -14.58
N THR A 175 -14.71 -10.67 -15.17
CA THR A 175 -14.35 -10.78 -16.58
C THR A 175 -13.03 -11.52 -16.68
N GLN A 176 -12.95 -12.48 -17.60
CA GLN A 176 -11.69 -13.15 -17.92
C GLN A 176 -10.82 -12.21 -18.76
N VAL A 177 -9.56 -12.06 -18.37
CA VAL A 177 -8.57 -11.20 -19.04
C VAL A 177 -7.28 -12.00 -19.29
N GLY A 178 -6.35 -11.45 -20.07
CA GLY A 178 -5.11 -12.16 -20.42
C GLY A 178 -5.31 -13.25 -21.49
N ARG A 179 -4.26 -14.06 -21.72
CA ARG A 179 -4.25 -15.13 -22.72
C ARG A 179 -5.13 -16.29 -22.31
N THR A 180 -5.66 -16.98 -23.33
CA THR A 180 -6.46 -18.20 -23.16
C THR A 180 -5.70 -19.29 -22.39
N GLU A 181 -4.38 -19.40 -22.55
CA GLU A 181 -3.57 -20.42 -21.86
C GLU A 181 -3.24 -20.09 -20.40
N LYS A 182 -3.31 -18.81 -20.01
CA LYS A 182 -3.07 -18.31 -18.65
C LYS A 182 -4.13 -17.27 -18.28
N PRO A 183 -5.40 -17.68 -18.15
CA PRO A 183 -6.49 -16.72 -17.95
C PRO A 183 -6.33 -16.00 -16.61
N GLY A 184 -6.37 -14.67 -16.65
CA GLY A 184 -6.52 -13.79 -15.49
C GLY A 184 -7.97 -13.41 -15.24
N LEU A 185 -8.21 -12.68 -14.15
CA LEU A 185 -9.52 -12.15 -13.78
C LEU A 185 -9.48 -10.64 -13.55
N ALA A 186 -10.59 -9.95 -13.83
CA ALA A 186 -10.80 -8.56 -13.44
C ALA A 186 -12.21 -8.37 -12.87
N ILE A 187 -12.39 -7.39 -11.99
CA ILE A 187 -13.71 -6.96 -11.48
C ILE A 187 -14.21 -5.81 -12.35
N GLU A 188 -15.18 -6.09 -13.22
CA GLU A 188 -15.86 -5.07 -14.02
C GLU A 188 -17.14 -4.65 -13.28
N LEU A 189 -17.23 -3.39 -12.89
CA LEU A 189 -18.42 -2.83 -12.27
C LEU A 189 -19.55 -2.66 -13.29
N GLU A 190 -20.77 -2.95 -12.87
CA GLU A 190 -21.96 -2.87 -13.71
C GLU A 190 -22.87 -1.72 -13.29
N ARG A 191 -23.72 -1.27 -14.22
CA ARG A 191 -24.67 -0.16 -14.01
C ARG A 191 -23.95 1.10 -13.55
N CYS A 192 -22.88 1.47 -14.27
CA CYS A 192 -22.07 2.62 -13.96
C CYS A 192 -22.22 3.70 -15.04
N GLN A 193 -22.22 4.97 -14.61
CA GLN A 193 -22.25 6.11 -15.51
C GLN A 193 -21.25 7.16 -15.07
N VAL A 194 -20.66 7.87 -16.03
CA VAL A 194 -19.88 9.08 -15.79
C VAL A 194 -20.51 10.21 -16.58
N ASN A 195 -20.95 11.26 -15.87
CA ASN A 195 -21.71 12.38 -16.44
C ASN A 195 -22.87 11.91 -17.36
N GLY A 196 -23.59 10.85 -16.96
CA GLY A 196 -24.70 10.27 -17.73
C GLY A 196 -24.32 9.37 -18.91
N HIS A 197 -23.03 9.11 -19.15
CA HIS A 197 -22.57 8.15 -20.14
C HIS A 197 -22.29 6.79 -19.50
N ASP A 198 -22.86 5.72 -20.06
CA ASP A 198 -22.60 4.36 -19.58
C ASP A 198 -21.12 3.99 -19.72
N VAL A 199 -20.53 3.49 -18.64
CA VAL A 199 -19.13 3.05 -18.58
C VAL A 199 -19.02 1.72 -17.83
N LYS A 200 -17.85 1.09 -17.92
CA LYS A 200 -17.54 -0.19 -17.26
C LYS A 200 -16.22 -0.07 -16.49
N PRO A 201 -16.24 0.57 -15.32
CA PRO A 201 -15.04 0.73 -14.50
C PRO A 201 -14.46 -0.63 -14.07
N THR A 202 -13.14 -0.75 -14.07
CA THR A 202 -12.44 -1.81 -13.33
C THR A 202 -12.26 -1.36 -11.87
N PHE A 203 -12.63 -2.22 -10.93
CA PHE A 203 -12.38 -1.98 -9.50
C PHE A 203 -10.99 -2.49 -9.11
N ASP A 204 -10.10 -1.57 -8.74
CA ASP A 204 -8.68 -1.85 -8.53
C ASP A 204 -8.20 -1.28 -7.17
N THR A 205 -8.06 -2.15 -6.18
CA THR A 205 -7.52 -1.76 -4.87
C THR A 205 -6.01 -1.50 -4.87
N GLY A 206 -5.28 -1.96 -5.91
CA GLY A 206 -3.86 -1.68 -6.10
C GLY A 206 -3.60 -0.27 -6.62
N ALA A 207 -4.57 0.33 -7.32
CA ALA A 207 -4.51 1.71 -7.76
C ALA A 207 -4.74 2.70 -6.60
N GLY A 208 -3.76 3.59 -6.37
CA GLY A 208 -3.85 4.67 -5.39
C GLY A 208 -4.85 5.78 -5.75
N VAL A 209 -5.25 5.87 -7.02
CA VAL A 209 -6.04 6.96 -7.61
C VAL A 209 -7.00 6.41 -8.67
N ASN A 210 -8.01 7.18 -9.07
CA ASN A 210 -8.82 6.83 -10.24
C ASN A 210 -8.07 7.18 -11.53
N ILE A 211 -8.13 6.31 -12.53
CA ILE A 211 -7.44 6.47 -13.80
C ILE A 211 -8.45 6.35 -14.93
N VAL A 212 -8.29 7.14 -15.99
CA VAL A 212 -9.12 7.06 -17.19
C VAL A 212 -8.26 7.31 -18.41
N ASN A 213 -8.58 6.68 -19.55
CA ASN A 213 -7.93 7.05 -20.81
C ASN A 213 -8.52 8.34 -21.38
N ASP A 214 -7.78 9.01 -22.26
CA ASP A 214 -8.20 10.31 -22.83
C ASP A 214 -9.49 10.21 -23.66
N SER A 215 -9.73 9.07 -24.32
CA SER A 215 -10.90 8.87 -25.17
C SER A 215 -12.20 8.82 -24.36
N ILE A 216 -12.20 8.04 -23.27
CA ILE A 216 -13.34 7.94 -22.35
C ILE A 216 -13.53 9.24 -21.58
N ALA A 217 -12.45 9.90 -21.15
CA ALA A 217 -12.52 11.20 -20.48
C ALA A 217 -13.22 12.26 -21.35
N ARG A 218 -12.87 12.33 -22.65
CA ARG A 218 -13.53 13.24 -23.61
C ARG A 218 -14.97 12.83 -23.90
N LEU A 219 -15.22 11.53 -24.11
CA LEU A 219 -16.55 11.00 -24.38
C LEU A 219 -17.53 11.36 -23.26
N CYS A 220 -17.09 11.20 -22.01
CA CYS A 220 -17.89 11.50 -20.83
C CYS A 220 -17.84 12.99 -20.43
N GLY A 221 -17.14 13.85 -21.19
CA GLY A 221 -17.09 15.29 -20.93
C GLY A 221 -16.45 15.66 -19.57
N LEU A 222 -15.39 14.98 -19.16
CA LEU A 222 -14.63 15.36 -17.97
C LEU A 222 -13.99 16.75 -18.14
N ILE A 223 -13.92 17.50 -17.05
CA ILE A 223 -13.34 18.84 -17.02
C ILE A 223 -11.84 18.70 -16.75
N TYR A 224 -11.03 18.85 -17.80
CA TYR A 224 -9.57 18.86 -17.69
C TYR A 224 -9.09 20.05 -16.88
N GLN A 225 -8.13 19.81 -16.00
CA GLN A 225 -7.42 20.85 -15.28
C GLN A 225 -6.11 21.19 -16.01
N GLU A 226 -5.49 22.30 -15.63
CA GLU A 226 -4.31 22.83 -16.32
C GLU A 226 -3.03 22.07 -15.96
N SER A 227 -2.98 21.44 -14.78
CA SER A 227 -1.79 20.78 -14.29
C SER A 227 -1.58 19.35 -14.82
N ASP A 228 -0.35 19.08 -15.29
CA ASP A 228 0.15 17.73 -15.50
C ASP A 228 0.67 17.16 -14.15
N VAL A 229 0.41 15.88 -13.90
CA VAL A 229 0.87 15.12 -12.73
C VAL A 229 1.51 13.81 -13.21
N ASN A 230 2.54 13.30 -12.53
CA ASN A 230 3.10 12.00 -12.88
C ASN A 230 2.34 10.86 -12.17
N VAL A 231 1.99 9.80 -12.89
CA VAL A 231 1.40 8.56 -12.35
C VAL A 231 2.39 7.42 -12.52
N MET A 232 2.46 6.54 -11.51
CA MET A 232 3.37 5.39 -11.43
C MET A 232 2.60 4.08 -11.64
N GLY A 233 3.18 3.13 -12.38
CA GLY A 233 2.74 1.74 -12.51
C GLY A 233 3.95 0.84 -12.76
N VAL A 234 3.91 0.00 -13.80
CA VAL A 234 5.10 -0.72 -14.30
C VAL A 234 6.17 0.24 -14.85
N GLY A 235 5.75 1.40 -15.36
CA GLY A 235 6.61 2.56 -15.68
C GLY A 235 6.00 3.89 -15.19
N ARG A 236 6.63 5.03 -15.50
CA ARG A 236 6.00 6.36 -15.22
C ARG A 236 5.40 6.96 -16.48
N LYS A 237 4.22 7.57 -16.33
CA LYS A 237 3.56 8.36 -17.37
C LYS A 237 3.12 9.72 -16.85
N SER A 238 3.17 10.72 -17.74
CA SER A 238 2.50 12.00 -17.48
C SER A 238 0.99 11.78 -17.56
N ALA A 239 0.26 12.39 -16.64
CA ALA A 239 -1.17 12.33 -16.50
C ALA A 239 -1.72 13.74 -16.36
N ARG A 240 -2.98 13.95 -16.71
CA ARG A 240 -3.69 15.21 -16.41
C ARG A 240 -4.80 14.96 -15.43
N LEU A 241 -4.96 15.85 -14.46
CA LEU A 241 -6.12 15.79 -13.61
C LEU A 241 -7.37 16.21 -14.41
N ALA A 242 -8.45 15.46 -14.27
CA ALA A 242 -9.75 15.84 -14.81
C ALA A 242 -10.86 15.49 -13.82
N ILE A 243 -11.93 16.29 -13.80
CA ILE A 243 -13.05 16.12 -12.88
C ILE A 243 -14.27 15.60 -13.63
N ALA A 244 -14.80 14.46 -13.17
CA ALA A 244 -16.16 14.04 -13.49
C ALA A 244 -17.13 14.77 -12.57
N LYS A 245 -18.17 15.40 -13.13
CA LYS A 245 -19.21 16.05 -12.32
C LYS A 245 -20.00 15.02 -11.53
N GLU A 246 -20.22 13.85 -12.13
CA GLU A 246 -20.97 12.76 -11.55
C GLU A 246 -20.37 11.40 -11.94
N LEU A 247 -20.23 10.52 -10.95
CA LEU A 247 -19.94 9.09 -11.10
C LEU A 247 -21.06 8.31 -10.41
N VAL A 248 -21.84 7.56 -11.19
CA VAL A 248 -22.86 6.64 -10.69
C VAL A 248 -22.28 5.23 -10.70
N LEU A 249 -22.38 4.52 -9.57
CA LEU A 249 -21.97 3.14 -9.38
C LEU A 249 -23.16 2.37 -8.77
N GLY A 250 -23.92 1.65 -9.59
CA GLY A 250 -25.15 1.00 -9.12
C GLY A 250 -26.17 2.04 -8.64
N ASN A 251 -26.52 2.02 -7.35
CA ASN A 251 -27.39 3.02 -6.71
C ASN A 251 -26.62 4.07 -5.88
N VAL A 252 -25.30 4.15 -6.03
CA VAL A 252 -24.44 5.12 -5.35
C VAL A 252 -24.01 6.19 -6.34
N THR A 253 -24.20 7.46 -5.98
CA THR A 253 -23.80 8.60 -6.80
C THR A 253 -22.77 9.44 -6.06
N LEU A 254 -21.64 9.71 -6.71
CA LEU A 254 -20.61 10.62 -6.23
C LEU A 254 -20.47 11.82 -7.17
N THR A 255 -20.26 13.02 -6.64
CA THR A 255 -20.00 14.22 -7.43
C THR A 255 -18.56 14.69 -7.32
N ASP A 256 -18.12 15.47 -8.32
CA ASP A 256 -16.79 16.07 -8.39
C ASP A 256 -15.66 15.04 -8.23
N VAL A 257 -15.77 13.91 -8.92
CA VAL A 257 -14.82 12.80 -8.80
C VAL A 257 -13.57 13.07 -9.62
N PRO A 258 -12.38 13.15 -9.00
CA PRO A 258 -11.13 13.33 -9.72
C PRO A 258 -10.69 12.03 -10.41
N PHE A 259 -10.18 12.17 -11.63
CA PHE A 259 -9.54 11.13 -12.42
C PHE A 259 -8.20 11.64 -12.97
N TYR A 260 -7.21 10.76 -12.99
CA TYR A 260 -5.99 10.97 -13.75
C TYR A 260 -6.18 10.45 -15.17
N VAL A 261 -6.15 11.35 -16.14
CA VAL A 261 -6.17 11.04 -17.56
C VAL A 261 -4.78 10.59 -17.98
N VAL A 262 -4.63 9.32 -18.32
CA VAL A 262 -3.33 8.73 -18.68
C VAL A 262 -3.44 8.09 -20.06
N ASP A 263 -2.40 8.24 -20.87
CA ASP A 263 -2.22 7.38 -22.04
C ASP A 263 -1.92 5.96 -21.55
N MET A 264 -2.84 5.02 -21.72
CA MET A 264 -2.69 3.65 -21.21
C MET A 264 -1.85 2.74 -22.12
N SER A 265 -1.36 3.22 -23.26
CA SER A 265 -0.55 2.40 -24.17
C SER A 265 0.73 1.91 -23.49
N THR A 266 1.02 0.62 -23.60
CA THR A 266 2.27 0.02 -23.13
C THR A 266 3.38 0.09 -24.18
N GLY A 267 3.04 0.48 -25.41
CA GLY A 267 3.93 0.39 -26.57
C GLY A 267 4.07 -1.04 -27.11
N ASN A 268 3.33 -2.01 -26.55
CA ASN A 268 3.23 -3.38 -27.05
C ASN A 268 1.77 -3.66 -27.43
N ARG A 269 1.51 -3.84 -28.74
CA ARG A 269 0.14 -4.05 -29.27
C ARG A 269 -0.59 -5.24 -28.65
N GLU A 270 0.13 -6.31 -28.31
CA GLU A 270 -0.47 -7.48 -27.69
C GLU A 270 -0.89 -7.18 -26.24
N ALA A 271 -0.01 -6.53 -25.46
CA ALA A 271 -0.35 -6.06 -24.13
C ALA A 271 -1.48 -5.02 -24.15
N ASP A 272 -1.48 -4.10 -25.11
CA ASP A 272 -2.52 -3.07 -25.26
C ASP A 272 -3.90 -3.70 -25.57
N ASN A 273 -3.93 -4.77 -26.38
CA ASN A 273 -5.15 -5.53 -26.60
C ASN A 273 -5.66 -6.16 -25.29
N TYR A 274 -4.76 -6.72 -24.48
CA TYR A 274 -5.14 -7.30 -23.20
C TYR A 274 -5.55 -6.26 -22.19
N LEU A 275 -4.94 -5.07 -22.17
CA LEU A 275 -5.25 -3.98 -21.23
C LEU A 275 -6.40 -3.08 -21.71
N SER A 276 -6.98 -3.36 -22.88
CA SER A 276 -8.12 -2.61 -23.44
C SER A 276 -9.39 -2.65 -22.58
N HIS A 277 -9.44 -3.49 -21.54
CA HIS A 277 -10.53 -3.49 -20.55
C HIS A 277 -10.29 -2.52 -19.39
N LEU A 278 -9.09 -1.94 -19.26
CA LEU A 278 -8.69 -1.03 -18.18
C LEU A 278 -8.91 0.45 -18.51
N GLU A 279 -9.81 0.78 -19.44
CA GLU A 279 -10.02 2.15 -19.95
C GLU A 279 -10.46 3.16 -18.88
N LEU A 280 -11.04 2.65 -17.78
CA LEU A 280 -11.42 3.41 -16.61
C LEU A 280 -11.24 2.53 -15.36
N ILE A 281 -10.46 3.02 -14.41
CA ILE A 281 -10.13 2.35 -13.15
C ILE A 281 -10.64 3.22 -12.01
N VAL A 282 -11.35 2.59 -11.07
CA VAL A 282 -11.69 3.21 -9.78
C VAL A 282 -10.83 2.59 -8.67
N GLY A 283 -10.09 3.45 -7.98
CA GLY A 283 -9.01 3.07 -7.08
C GLY A 283 -9.35 3.17 -5.59
N SER A 284 -8.33 3.01 -4.76
CA SER A 284 -8.42 3.15 -3.30
C SER A 284 -8.79 4.56 -2.81
N GLU A 285 -8.56 5.61 -3.59
CA GLU A 285 -9.06 6.97 -3.30
C GLU A 285 -10.61 6.99 -3.18
N LEU A 286 -11.31 6.26 -4.05
CA LEU A 286 -12.76 6.11 -3.96
C LEU A 286 -13.17 5.36 -2.67
N MET A 287 -12.41 4.32 -2.29
CA MET A 287 -12.66 3.59 -1.05
C MET A 287 -12.54 4.49 0.19
N LEU A 288 -11.58 5.42 0.20
CA LEU A 288 -11.44 6.40 1.29
C LEU A 288 -12.66 7.31 1.41
N ALA A 289 -13.26 7.71 0.29
CA ALA A 289 -14.50 8.48 0.29
C ALA A 289 -15.70 7.65 0.77
N ILE A 290 -15.79 6.38 0.35
CA ILE A 290 -16.84 5.43 0.76
C ILE A 290 -16.74 5.04 2.23
N LYS A 291 -15.53 5.04 2.80
CA LYS A 291 -15.21 4.74 4.21
C LYS A 291 -15.43 3.29 4.65
N ASP A 292 -16.50 2.64 4.22
CA ASP A 292 -16.84 1.26 4.59
C ASP A 292 -17.49 0.54 3.41
N LEU A 293 -16.88 -0.56 2.98
CA LEU A 293 -17.38 -1.36 1.88
C LEU A 293 -17.12 -2.84 2.09
N THR A 294 -18.03 -3.68 1.61
CA THR A 294 -17.84 -5.14 1.56
C THR A 294 -17.93 -5.61 0.14
N VAL A 295 -16.83 -6.16 -0.38
CA VAL A 295 -16.80 -6.88 -1.66
C VAL A 295 -17.32 -8.30 -1.40
N ASP A 296 -18.46 -8.64 -1.98
CA ASP A 296 -19.06 -9.98 -1.89
C ASP A 296 -18.90 -10.71 -3.22
N PHE A 297 -17.96 -11.65 -3.26
CA PHE A 297 -17.63 -12.43 -4.45
C PHE A 297 -18.69 -13.47 -4.77
N ILE A 298 -19.52 -13.88 -3.81
CA ILE A 298 -20.62 -14.82 -4.03
C ILE A 298 -21.80 -14.10 -4.67
N LYS A 299 -22.19 -12.95 -4.10
CA LYS A 299 -23.30 -12.14 -4.62
C LYS A 299 -22.91 -11.29 -5.83
N ARG A 300 -21.61 -11.14 -6.10
CA ARG A 300 -21.07 -10.29 -7.17
C ARG A 300 -21.50 -8.83 -7.01
N SER A 301 -21.34 -8.31 -5.80
CA SER A 301 -21.68 -6.93 -5.46
C SER A 301 -20.78 -6.35 -4.40
N ILE A 302 -20.53 -5.05 -4.46
CA ILE A 302 -19.95 -4.28 -3.36
C ILE A 302 -21.10 -3.61 -2.60
N SER A 303 -21.21 -3.88 -1.30
CA SER A 303 -22.21 -3.24 -0.44
C SER A 303 -21.59 -2.14 0.41
N ILE A 304 -22.29 -1.02 0.55
CA ILE A 304 -21.87 0.17 1.30
C ILE A 304 -22.97 0.48 2.34
N PRO A 305 -22.64 0.51 3.64
CA PRO A 305 -23.61 0.91 4.66
C PRO A 305 -24.11 2.35 4.40
N ARG A 306 -25.41 2.60 4.59
CA ARG A 306 -25.99 3.94 4.44
C ARG A 306 -25.42 4.94 5.42
N GLU A 307 -25.22 4.52 6.67
CA GLU A 307 -24.56 5.32 7.68
C GLU A 307 -23.05 5.16 7.53
N ALA A 308 -22.36 6.29 7.33
CA ALA A 308 -20.91 6.30 7.22
C ALA A 308 -20.26 5.73 8.48
N ALA A 309 -19.23 4.90 8.30
CA ALA A 309 -18.46 4.40 9.43
C ALA A 309 -17.88 5.56 10.25
N VAL A 310 -17.89 5.36 11.57
CA VAL A 310 -17.30 6.28 12.54
C VAL A 310 -16.16 5.53 13.22
N ARG A 311 -15.13 6.28 13.62
CA ARG A 311 -13.95 5.77 14.32
C ARG A 311 -14.37 4.93 15.53
N SER A 312 -13.74 3.78 15.71
CA SER A 312 -13.85 2.95 16.90
C SER A 312 -12.48 2.64 17.50
N ASP A 313 -12.45 1.95 18.64
CA ASP A 313 -11.22 1.53 19.33
C ASP A 313 -10.61 0.24 18.73
N LYS A 314 -11.03 -0.15 17.52
CA LYS A 314 -10.47 -1.32 16.85
C LYS A 314 -9.05 -1.04 16.41
N GLN A 315 -8.15 -1.96 16.74
CA GLN A 315 -6.77 -1.90 16.29
C GLN A 315 -6.67 -2.10 14.77
N SER A 316 -5.93 -1.21 14.11
CA SER A 316 -5.64 -1.28 12.68
C SER A 316 -4.91 -2.58 12.31
N ASN A 317 -5.36 -3.22 11.24
CA ASN A 317 -4.60 -4.26 10.55
C ASN A 317 -4.29 -3.91 9.09
N MET A 318 -4.67 -2.70 8.66
CA MET A 318 -4.26 -2.06 7.42
C MET A 318 -3.47 -0.78 7.68
N CYS A 319 -2.63 -0.40 6.72
CA CYS A 319 -1.93 0.88 6.69
C CYS A 319 -1.64 1.29 5.24
N PHE A 320 -1.27 2.55 5.03
CA PHE A 320 -0.72 2.97 3.74
C PHE A 320 0.77 2.63 3.63
N SER A 321 1.19 2.11 2.49
CA SER A 321 2.61 2.01 2.13
C SER A 321 3.22 3.40 1.97
N SER A 322 4.55 3.46 1.87
CA SER A 322 5.26 4.68 1.47
C SER A 322 4.76 5.31 0.16
N GLN A 323 4.24 4.50 -0.78
CA GLN A 323 3.64 4.90 -2.05
C GLN A 323 2.11 5.04 -2.02
N MET A 324 1.50 4.96 -0.83
CA MET A 324 0.06 5.11 -0.60
C MET A 324 -0.82 3.96 -1.12
N ASN A 325 -0.25 2.78 -1.35
CA ASN A 325 -1.05 1.56 -1.55
C ASN A 325 -1.62 1.04 -0.22
N LEU A 326 -2.68 0.24 -0.28
CA LEU A 326 -3.31 -0.33 0.91
C LEU A 326 -2.61 -1.64 1.31
N LEU A 327 -1.81 -1.56 2.38
CA LEU A 327 -1.18 -2.71 2.99
C LEU A 327 -2.07 -3.31 4.07
N VAL A 328 -2.04 -4.64 4.21
CA VAL A 328 -2.71 -5.37 5.29
C VAL A 328 -1.82 -6.43 5.87
N LYS A 329 -1.96 -6.67 7.18
CA LYS A 329 -1.38 -7.84 7.85
C LYS A 329 -2.00 -9.13 7.32
N GLY A 330 -1.15 -10.00 6.79
CA GLY A 330 -1.53 -11.31 6.31
C GLY A 330 -0.42 -12.33 6.57
N GLY A 331 -0.43 -13.40 5.78
CA GLY A 331 0.66 -14.35 5.77
C GLY A 331 0.50 -15.50 4.80
N VAL A 332 1.62 -16.12 4.45
CA VAL A 332 1.70 -17.31 3.60
C VAL A 332 2.37 -18.43 4.37
N ASP A 333 1.70 -19.58 4.49
CA ASP A 333 2.20 -20.78 5.19
C ASP A 333 2.74 -20.48 6.59
N GLY A 334 2.00 -19.67 7.35
CA GLY A 334 2.32 -19.28 8.72
C GLY A 334 3.39 -18.18 8.84
N ARG A 335 3.92 -17.64 7.73
CA ARG A 335 4.86 -16.52 7.72
C ARG A 335 4.09 -15.20 7.68
N PRO A 336 4.25 -14.30 8.66
CA PRO A 336 3.63 -12.99 8.64
C PRO A 336 4.16 -12.15 7.49
N LEU A 337 3.26 -11.42 6.81
CA LEU A 337 3.57 -10.58 5.66
C LEU A 337 2.70 -9.32 5.66
N LEU A 338 3.21 -8.26 5.03
CA LEU A 338 2.40 -7.13 4.57
C LEU A 338 2.00 -7.32 3.11
N PHE A 339 0.70 -7.49 2.88
CA PHE A 339 0.12 -7.65 1.56
C PHE A 339 -0.37 -6.31 1.04
N ASN A 340 0.05 -5.92 -0.17
CA ASN A 340 -0.77 -5.07 -1.02
C ASN A 340 -1.91 -5.92 -1.58
N LEU A 341 -3.17 -5.58 -1.28
CA LEU A 341 -4.31 -6.26 -1.91
C LEU A 341 -4.60 -5.57 -3.22
N ASP A 342 -4.52 -6.32 -4.31
CA ASP A 342 -4.59 -5.78 -5.65
C ASP A 342 -5.64 -6.53 -6.46
N THR A 343 -6.86 -5.99 -6.50
CA THR A 343 -7.92 -6.53 -7.37
C THR A 343 -7.71 -6.22 -8.85
N GLY A 344 -6.76 -5.33 -9.18
CA GLY A 344 -6.31 -5.06 -10.55
C GLY A 344 -5.24 -6.05 -11.04
N ASP A 345 -4.50 -6.71 -10.15
CA ASP A 345 -3.62 -7.82 -10.49
C ASP A 345 -4.45 -9.07 -10.83
N ALA A 346 -4.52 -9.36 -12.13
CA ALA A 346 -5.33 -10.45 -12.66
C ALA A 346 -4.85 -11.86 -12.29
N SER A 347 -3.67 -11.98 -11.66
CA SER A 347 -3.02 -13.24 -11.31
C SER A 347 -3.33 -13.69 -9.86
N THR A 348 -2.61 -14.72 -9.40
CA THR A 348 -2.60 -15.15 -7.99
C THR A 348 -1.80 -14.22 -7.08
N GLY A 349 -0.94 -13.36 -7.63
CA GLY A 349 -0.03 -12.49 -6.89
C GLY A 349 1.42 -12.96 -6.85
N ILE A 350 2.24 -12.14 -6.22
CA ILE A 350 3.70 -12.20 -6.27
C ILE A 350 4.30 -11.82 -4.90
N LEU A 351 5.12 -12.73 -4.35
CA LEU A 351 5.92 -12.50 -3.16
C LEU A 351 7.23 -11.80 -3.54
N MET A 352 7.51 -10.69 -2.87
CA MET A 352 8.64 -9.81 -3.18
C MET A 352 10.00 -10.47 -2.86
N PRO A 353 11.12 -9.98 -3.42
CA PRO A 353 12.46 -10.54 -3.16
C PRO A 353 12.82 -10.61 -1.68
N SER A 354 12.30 -9.68 -0.86
CA SER A 354 12.47 -9.66 0.59
C SER A 354 11.93 -10.93 1.27
N PHE A 355 10.83 -11.50 0.77
CA PHE A 355 10.29 -12.77 1.23
C PHE A 355 11.25 -13.91 0.97
N TYR A 356 11.79 -14.02 -0.24
CA TYR A 356 12.75 -15.05 -0.61
C TYR A 356 14.02 -14.94 0.24
N LYS A 357 14.58 -13.73 0.39
CA LYS A 357 15.77 -13.48 1.22
C LYS A 357 15.60 -13.97 2.67
N ARG A 358 14.43 -13.74 3.27
CA ARG A 358 14.12 -14.16 4.64
C ARG A 358 13.73 -15.64 4.76
N ASN A 359 13.31 -16.28 3.66
CA ASN A 359 12.71 -17.62 3.65
C ASN A 359 13.37 -18.57 2.64
N LYS A 360 14.64 -18.34 2.30
CA LYS A 360 15.31 -19.01 1.18
C LYS A 360 15.20 -20.54 1.22
N ASP A 361 15.53 -21.16 2.34
CA ASP A 361 15.46 -22.62 2.47
C ASP A 361 14.03 -23.14 2.33
N TYR A 362 13.05 -22.37 2.79
CA TYR A 362 11.65 -22.72 2.64
C TYR A 362 11.24 -22.72 1.16
N VAL A 363 11.54 -21.64 0.45
CA VAL A 363 11.21 -21.50 -0.98
C VAL A 363 11.90 -22.58 -1.80
N LEU A 364 13.20 -22.81 -1.59
CA LEU A 364 13.95 -23.83 -2.32
C LEU A 364 13.47 -25.26 -2.05
N SER A 365 12.78 -25.52 -0.94
CA SER A 365 12.26 -26.85 -0.59
C SER A 365 10.78 -27.05 -0.88
N HIS A 366 10.02 -25.99 -1.16
CA HIS A 366 8.57 -26.03 -1.35
C HIS A 366 8.11 -25.41 -2.67
N SER A 367 9.02 -24.90 -3.50
CA SER A 367 8.72 -24.22 -4.76
C SER A 367 9.55 -24.77 -5.91
N VAL A 368 9.05 -24.64 -7.13
CA VAL A 368 9.77 -25.00 -8.37
C VAL A 368 10.26 -23.75 -9.08
N PRO A 369 11.46 -23.73 -9.71
CA PRO A 369 11.91 -22.59 -10.50
C PRO A 369 10.89 -22.24 -11.58
N ASP A 370 10.63 -20.94 -11.75
CA ASP A 370 9.68 -20.44 -12.73
C ASP A 370 10.11 -19.05 -13.24
N THR A 371 9.45 -18.58 -14.29
CA THR A 371 9.65 -17.27 -14.89
C THR A 371 8.32 -16.73 -15.36
N ILE A 372 8.01 -15.51 -14.93
CA ILE A 372 6.80 -14.80 -15.34
C ILE A 372 7.17 -13.54 -16.12
N ARG A 373 6.23 -13.07 -16.93
CA ARG A 373 6.26 -11.74 -17.54
C ARG A 373 5.03 -10.97 -17.08
N GLN A 374 5.22 -9.82 -16.46
CA GLN A 374 4.16 -8.98 -15.92
C GLN A 374 4.05 -7.69 -16.74
N ALA A 375 2.84 -7.24 -17.04
CA ALA A 375 2.59 -6.00 -17.76
C ALA A 375 1.59 -5.13 -17.00
N GLY A 376 1.64 -3.82 -17.23
CA GLY A 376 0.77 -2.83 -16.60
C GLY A 376 1.09 -1.42 -17.08
N LEU A 377 0.57 -0.41 -16.38
CA LEU A 377 0.72 0.97 -16.82
C LEU A 377 2.19 1.36 -16.96
N GLY A 378 2.61 1.71 -18.18
CA GLY A 378 3.98 2.16 -18.45
C GLY A 378 4.99 1.07 -18.84
N GLY A 379 4.57 -0.20 -19.04
CA GLY A 379 5.42 -1.21 -19.69
C GLY A 379 5.17 -2.65 -19.26
N TRP A 380 6.17 -3.50 -19.46
CA TRP A 380 6.20 -4.89 -19.01
C TRP A 380 7.61 -5.28 -18.52
N ILE A 381 7.69 -6.31 -17.66
CA ILE A 381 8.94 -6.83 -17.09
C ILE A 381 8.96 -8.35 -17.08
N LYS A 382 10.15 -8.95 -17.23
CA LYS A 382 10.40 -10.38 -17.01
C LYS A 382 10.96 -10.58 -15.61
N ILE A 383 10.44 -11.54 -14.86
CA ILE A 383 10.83 -11.82 -13.48
C ILE A 383 11.16 -13.31 -13.35
N GLU A 384 12.35 -13.59 -12.84
CA GLU A 384 12.80 -14.95 -12.53
C GLU A 384 12.61 -15.24 -11.03
N GLY A 385 12.26 -16.48 -10.71
CA GLY A 385 11.89 -16.84 -9.35
C GLY A 385 11.42 -18.28 -9.23
N PHE A 386 10.41 -18.48 -8.40
CA PHE A 386 9.90 -19.79 -8.04
C PHE A 386 8.38 -19.76 -7.93
N ASN A 387 7.71 -20.85 -8.30
CA ASN A 387 6.28 -21.02 -8.08
C ASN A 387 6.05 -21.84 -6.80
N LEU A 388 5.40 -21.26 -5.80
CA LEU A 388 4.98 -21.93 -4.57
C LEU A 388 3.56 -22.47 -4.74
N GLU A 389 3.40 -23.79 -4.73
CA GLU A 389 2.10 -24.44 -4.94
C GLU A 389 1.30 -24.62 -3.66
N ASN A 390 -0.02 -24.50 -3.78
CA ASN A 390 -1.02 -24.75 -2.74
C ASN A 390 -0.78 -24.03 -1.38
N PRO A 391 -0.32 -22.75 -1.37
CA PRO A 391 -0.01 -22.05 -0.13
C PRO A 391 -1.25 -21.83 0.74
N LEU A 392 -1.10 -21.91 2.06
CA LEU A 392 -2.11 -21.42 3.00
C LEU A 392 -1.97 -19.90 3.13
N ILE A 393 -2.94 -19.16 2.58
CA ILE A 393 -2.98 -17.70 2.60
C ILE A 393 -3.88 -17.24 3.74
N LYS A 394 -3.35 -16.46 4.67
CA LYS A 394 -4.07 -15.84 5.79
C LYS A 394 -4.33 -14.37 5.49
N LEU A 395 -5.58 -13.95 5.63
CA LEU A 395 -6.01 -12.57 5.46
C LEU A 395 -7.06 -12.23 6.54
N GLY A 396 -6.83 -11.17 7.30
CA GLY A 396 -7.69 -10.80 8.42
C GLY A 396 -7.87 -11.96 9.42
N ASN A 397 -9.13 -12.31 9.66
CA ASN A 397 -9.54 -13.40 10.55
C ASN A 397 -9.80 -14.74 9.83
N SER A 398 -9.42 -14.87 8.55
CA SER A 398 -9.67 -16.05 7.73
C SER A 398 -8.39 -16.57 7.07
N GLN A 399 -8.47 -17.78 6.54
CA GLN A 399 -7.42 -18.41 5.75
C GLN A 399 -8.01 -19.32 4.67
N VAL A 400 -7.34 -19.39 3.53
CA VAL A 400 -7.74 -20.19 2.35
C VAL A 400 -6.52 -20.88 1.77
N ARG A 401 -6.71 -21.96 1.01
CA ARG A 401 -5.63 -22.52 0.20
C ARG A 401 -5.65 -21.88 -1.19
N GLY A 402 -4.58 -21.19 -1.55
CA GLY A 402 -4.34 -20.71 -2.91
C GLY A 402 -4.00 -21.86 -3.86
N GLN A 403 -4.01 -21.61 -5.17
CA GLN A 403 -3.55 -22.59 -6.16
C GLN A 403 -2.03 -22.57 -6.28
N SER A 404 -1.48 -21.38 -6.51
CA SER A 404 -0.05 -21.12 -6.43
C SER A 404 0.19 -19.63 -6.16
N ILE A 405 1.43 -19.26 -5.87
CA ILE A 405 1.88 -17.87 -5.80
C ILE A 405 3.33 -17.78 -6.25
N PHE A 406 3.65 -16.78 -7.07
CA PHE A 406 5.02 -16.61 -7.54
C PHE A 406 5.89 -15.99 -6.44
N VAL A 407 7.14 -16.42 -6.34
CA VAL A 407 8.14 -15.94 -5.39
C VAL A 407 9.32 -15.40 -6.17
N CYS A 408 9.60 -14.11 -6.02
CA CYS A 408 10.70 -13.47 -6.74
C CYS A 408 12.05 -13.90 -6.18
N GLY A 409 12.98 -14.20 -7.08
CA GLY A 409 14.37 -14.44 -6.70
C GLY A 409 15.08 -13.19 -6.18
N ASP A 410 16.18 -13.38 -5.44
CA ASP A 410 16.98 -12.32 -4.81
C ASP A 410 17.49 -11.24 -5.80
N ASN A 411 17.69 -11.60 -7.07
CA ASN A 411 18.24 -10.70 -8.09
C ASN A 411 17.17 -9.94 -8.89
N SER A 412 15.89 -10.19 -8.62
CA SER A 412 14.78 -9.57 -9.34
C SER A 412 14.45 -8.21 -8.72
N SER A 413 14.47 -7.15 -9.51
CA SER A 413 13.93 -5.85 -9.09
C SER A 413 12.49 -5.69 -9.60
N ILE A 414 11.60 -5.26 -8.72
CA ILE A 414 10.19 -5.04 -9.04
C ILE A 414 9.88 -3.58 -8.72
N PRO A 415 10.19 -2.67 -9.65
CA PRO A 415 10.19 -1.23 -9.38
C PRO A 415 8.79 -0.66 -9.10
N MET A 416 7.73 -1.42 -9.35
CA MET A 416 6.34 -0.99 -9.16
C MET A 416 5.88 -1.04 -7.69
N PHE A 417 6.57 -1.77 -6.82
CA PHE A 417 6.21 -1.87 -5.40
C PHE A 417 7.28 -1.24 -4.53
N ALA A 418 6.84 -0.68 -3.41
CA ALA A 418 7.73 -0.13 -2.41
C ALA A 418 8.42 -1.25 -1.59
N ASP A 419 9.56 -0.91 -0.97
CA ASP A 419 10.35 -1.87 -0.19
C ASP A 419 9.62 -2.38 1.08
N ASP A 420 8.57 -1.66 1.52
CA ASP A 420 7.69 -2.04 2.64
C ASP A 420 6.56 -3.01 2.25
N VAL A 421 6.54 -3.48 1.00
CA VAL A 421 5.60 -4.50 0.51
C VAL A 421 6.28 -5.87 0.52
N ASP A 422 5.66 -6.86 1.17
CA ASP A 422 6.17 -8.24 1.15
C ASP A 422 5.50 -9.08 0.05
N CYS A 423 4.28 -8.74 -0.34
CA CYS A 423 3.50 -9.45 -1.34
C CYS A 423 2.53 -8.49 -2.05
N ASN A 424 2.41 -8.61 -3.37
CA ASN A 424 1.20 -8.20 -4.07
C ASN A 424 0.27 -9.40 -4.12
N LEU A 425 -0.93 -9.33 -3.55
CA LEU A 425 -1.89 -10.43 -3.60
C LEU A 425 -2.89 -10.14 -4.71
N GLY A 426 -2.88 -10.95 -5.76
CA GLY A 426 -3.73 -10.77 -6.93
C GLY A 426 -5.13 -11.35 -6.79
N LEU A 427 -6.01 -10.95 -7.69
CA LEU A 427 -7.44 -11.25 -7.66
C LEU A 427 -7.74 -12.74 -7.59
N GLN A 428 -6.98 -13.61 -8.28
CA GLN A 428 -7.24 -15.05 -8.25
C GLN A 428 -7.05 -15.67 -6.85
N SER A 429 -6.20 -15.06 -6.02
CA SER A 429 -6.08 -15.45 -4.61
C SER A 429 -7.12 -14.75 -3.73
N ILE A 430 -7.47 -13.50 -4.04
CA ILE A 430 -8.44 -12.71 -3.29
C ILE A 430 -9.85 -13.32 -3.38
N ILE A 431 -10.29 -13.78 -4.56
CA ILE A 431 -11.65 -14.32 -4.76
C ILE A 431 -11.93 -15.61 -3.97
N LEU A 432 -10.88 -16.25 -3.43
CA LEU A 432 -11.03 -17.44 -2.59
C LEU A 432 -11.63 -17.10 -1.21
N PHE A 433 -11.62 -15.83 -0.83
CA PHE A 433 -12.38 -15.32 0.30
C PHE A 433 -13.75 -14.88 -0.20
N ASP A 434 -14.84 -15.49 0.29
CA ASP A 434 -16.22 -15.17 -0.13
C ASP A 434 -16.53 -13.68 -0.07
N ARG A 435 -16.09 -13.05 1.02
CA ARG A 435 -16.37 -11.64 1.33
C ARG A 435 -15.18 -10.99 2.01
N ILE A 436 -14.90 -9.76 1.61
CA ILE A 436 -13.86 -8.92 2.23
C ILE A 436 -14.50 -7.57 2.55
N ARG A 437 -14.48 -7.18 3.83
CA ARG A 437 -14.90 -5.86 4.28
C ARG A 437 -13.68 -5.01 4.59
N PHE A 438 -13.66 -3.83 3.98
CA PHE A 438 -12.71 -2.76 4.22
C PHE A 438 -13.41 -1.67 5.05
N ASN A 439 -12.88 -1.39 6.22
CA ASN A 439 -13.22 -0.19 6.98
C ASN A 439 -12.00 0.74 6.90
N MET A 440 -12.12 1.76 6.07
CA MET A 440 -11.09 2.76 5.79
C MET A 440 -10.97 3.80 6.89
N VAL A 441 -11.96 3.89 7.78
CA VAL A 441 -11.86 4.73 8.98
C VAL A 441 -10.87 4.04 9.90
N ASP A 442 -11.24 2.92 10.52
CA ASP A 442 -10.43 2.14 11.46
C ASP A 442 -9.19 1.49 10.84
N MET A 443 -9.01 1.57 9.51
CA MET A 443 -7.97 0.86 8.77
C MET A 443 -7.97 -0.63 9.14
N THR A 444 -9.15 -1.24 9.05
CA THR A 444 -9.35 -2.66 9.31
C THR A 444 -9.93 -3.40 8.13
N LEU A 445 -9.39 -4.60 7.91
CA LEU A 445 -9.86 -5.59 6.96
C LEU A 445 -10.36 -6.81 7.70
N THR A 446 -11.55 -7.27 7.33
CA THR A 446 -12.07 -8.58 7.74
C THR A 446 -12.38 -9.40 6.51
N ALA A 447 -12.00 -10.68 6.53
CA ALA A 447 -12.22 -11.61 5.43
C ALA A 447 -13.03 -12.80 5.94
N MET A 448 -13.98 -13.27 5.14
CA MET A 448 -14.83 -14.40 5.49
C MET A 448 -14.55 -15.56 4.52
N PRO A 449 -14.36 -16.80 5.00
CA PRO A 449 -14.08 -17.96 4.14
C PRO A 449 -15.33 -18.46 3.42
N VAL A 450 -15.10 -19.23 2.35
CA VAL A 450 -16.05 -20.18 1.77
C VAL A 450 -16.66 -21.04 2.88
N LYS A 451 -17.99 -21.01 3.04
CA LYS A 451 -18.67 -22.05 3.83
C LYS A 451 -18.31 -23.40 3.21
N LYS A 452 -17.75 -24.34 4.00
CA LYS A 452 -17.42 -25.72 3.58
C LYS A 452 -18.57 -26.41 2.81
N SER A 453 -18.60 -26.21 1.52
CA SER A 453 -19.21 -27.08 0.52
C SER A 453 -18.51 -26.72 -0.79
N ASP A 454 -17.74 -27.70 -1.28
CA ASP A 454 -17.02 -27.70 -2.56
C ASP A 454 -15.55 -27.23 -2.51
N GLU A 455 -14.71 -27.99 -1.78
CA GLU A 455 -13.24 -27.96 -1.94
C GLU A 455 -12.86 -28.42 -3.36
N LEU A 456 -12.29 -27.52 -4.16
CA LEU A 456 -11.50 -27.87 -5.35
C LEU A 456 -10.18 -28.53 -4.89
N ASN A 457 -10.01 -29.83 -5.20
CA ASN A 457 -8.87 -30.66 -4.78
C ASN A 457 -7.62 -30.47 -5.67
N LEU A 458 -6.47 -30.16 -5.08
CA LEU A 458 -5.13 -30.32 -5.67
C LEU A 458 -4.13 -30.86 -4.61
N ASN A 459 -3.37 -31.91 -4.96
CA ASN A 459 -2.56 -32.75 -4.03
C ASN A 459 -1.04 -32.49 -4.19
N ALA A 460 -0.26 -32.47 -3.09
CA ALA A 460 1.22 -32.39 -3.12
C ALA A 460 1.91 -33.20 -1.98
N SER A 461 3.05 -33.85 -2.28
CA SER A 461 3.82 -34.72 -1.37
C SER A 461 5.22 -34.20 -1.03
N LYS A 462 5.70 -34.48 0.20
CA LYS A 462 6.82 -33.83 0.94
C LYS A 462 8.14 -34.61 0.98
N ILE A 463 9.28 -33.92 1.03
CA ILE A 463 10.57 -34.41 1.58
C ILE A 463 11.29 -33.28 2.34
N LYS A 464 12.01 -33.59 3.44
CA LYS A 464 12.76 -32.66 4.31
C LYS A 464 14.22 -33.11 4.43
N TYR A 465 15.18 -32.18 4.60
CA TYR A 465 16.37 -32.38 5.46
C TYR A 465 17.02 -31.05 5.91
N ASN A 466 17.88 -31.17 6.93
CA ASN A 466 18.30 -30.20 7.95
C ASN A 466 19.52 -29.33 7.60
N HIS A 467 19.58 -28.19 8.31
CA HIS A 467 20.56 -27.10 8.21
C HIS A 467 21.33 -26.91 9.52
N LYS A 468 22.43 -26.14 9.48
CA LYS A 468 22.72 -25.02 10.41
C LYS A 468 23.84 -24.11 9.88
N PRO A 469 23.74 -22.78 10.08
CA PRO A 469 24.89 -21.88 10.13
C PRO A 469 24.87 -20.98 11.39
N GLU A 470 25.97 -20.26 11.61
CA GLU A 470 26.14 -19.23 12.66
C GLU A 470 26.73 -17.94 12.06
N TYR A 471 26.32 -16.78 12.59
CA TYR A 471 27.07 -15.51 12.52
C TYR A 471 26.72 -14.60 13.72
N THR A 472 27.63 -13.65 14.03
CA THR A 472 27.72 -12.89 15.29
C THR A 472 27.67 -11.34 15.15
N ASP A 473 26.78 -10.72 15.93
CA ASP A 473 26.83 -9.59 16.89
C ASP A 473 27.59 -8.23 16.70
N TRP A 474 28.25 -7.89 15.58
CA TRP A 474 28.95 -6.58 15.50
C TRP A 474 28.64 -5.67 14.28
N GLN A 475 27.40 -5.68 13.80
CA GLN A 475 26.93 -4.75 12.74
C GLN A 475 25.91 -3.71 13.22
N ALA A 476 25.88 -3.41 14.52
CA ALA A 476 25.05 -2.36 15.10
C ALA A 476 25.89 -1.12 15.43
N VAL A 477 25.34 0.06 15.09
CA VAL A 477 25.86 1.43 15.33
C VAL A 477 26.79 1.97 14.21
N GLY A 478 26.20 2.73 13.25
CA GLY A 478 26.99 3.68 12.44
C GLY A 478 26.69 3.87 10.94
N MET A 479 25.55 3.46 10.37
CA MET A 479 25.22 3.71 8.94
C MET A 479 23.70 3.93 8.77
N LEU A 480 23.23 5.16 8.50
CA LEU A 480 23.11 5.88 7.21
C LEU A 480 21.70 5.76 6.58
N LEU A 481 20.91 6.83 6.77
CA LEU A 481 20.19 7.62 5.75
C LEU A 481 19.91 6.96 4.38
N PHE A 482 18.66 6.59 4.11
CA PHE A 482 18.04 6.45 2.77
C PHE A 482 16.50 6.46 2.95
N GLY A 483 15.62 7.08 2.15
CA GLY A 483 15.73 7.83 0.91
C GLY A 483 14.32 7.94 0.29
N VAL A 484 13.60 9.04 0.51
CA VAL A 484 12.38 9.37 -0.26
C VAL A 484 12.82 10.16 -1.49
N THR A 485 13.38 9.49 -2.49
CA THR A 485 13.56 9.96 -3.87
C THR A 485 14.34 8.90 -4.65
N LYS A 486 13.66 8.03 -5.40
CA LYS A 486 14.30 7.29 -6.49
C LYS A 486 13.28 6.77 -7.51
N GLN A 487 13.78 6.60 -8.74
CA GLN A 487 13.27 5.78 -9.85
C GLN A 487 12.48 6.45 -10.98
N LEU A 488 13.13 7.31 -11.77
CA LEU A 488 12.89 7.34 -13.21
C LEU A 488 14.21 7.20 -13.95
N ILE A 489 14.15 6.53 -15.10
CA ILE A 489 15.17 6.27 -16.13
C ILE A 489 15.55 4.78 -16.18
N TYR A 490 15.14 4.09 -17.25
CA TYR A 490 15.99 3.37 -18.23
C TYR A 490 15.11 2.66 -19.30
N PRO A 491 15.67 2.27 -20.47
CA PRO A 491 15.01 2.28 -21.77
C PRO A 491 14.72 0.87 -22.30
N TYR A 492 13.87 0.82 -23.33
CA TYR A 492 13.39 -0.34 -24.09
C TYR A 492 14.38 -1.50 -24.36
N SER A 493 13.87 -2.73 -24.29
CA SER A 493 14.09 -3.76 -25.33
C SER A 493 12.97 -4.82 -25.33
N VAL A 494 12.93 -5.64 -26.39
CA VAL A 494 11.77 -6.36 -26.97
C VAL A 494 11.69 -7.81 -26.46
N ASP A 495 10.47 -8.29 -26.16
CA ASP A 495 9.88 -9.59 -26.56
C ASP A 495 8.70 -9.98 -25.64
N ASN A 496 7.54 -10.22 -26.28
CA ASN A 496 6.17 -10.16 -25.75
C ASN A 496 5.86 -10.69 -24.33
N PRO A 497 4.91 -10.06 -23.60
CA PRO A 497 4.47 -10.48 -22.26
C PRO A 497 3.66 -11.79 -22.28
N ASP A 498 3.53 -12.44 -21.13
CA ASP A 498 2.84 -13.73 -20.92
C ASP A 498 1.40 -13.60 -20.41
N LEU A 499 0.86 -12.37 -20.42
CA LEU A 499 -0.49 -12.04 -19.93
C LEU A 499 -1.53 -13.02 -20.41
#